data_AF-A0A5Q2VHA9-F1
#
_entry.id   AF-A0A5Q2VHA9-F1
#
_cell.length_a   1.000
_cell.length_b   1.000
_cell.length_c   1.000
_cell.angle_alpha   90.00
_cell.angle_beta   90.00
_cell.angle_gamma   90.00
#
_symmetry.space_group_name_H-M   'P 1'
#
loop_
_entity.id
_entity.type
_entity.pdbx_description
1 polymer ?
#
loop_
_entity_poly.entity_id
_entity_poly.type
_entity_poly.pdbx_seq_one_letter_code
_entity_poly.pdbx_strand_id
1 'polypeptide(L)'
;MNPFRRPHVVKTPSQSELINGVMVDGAMTDSVADFSVQSIKDTQEVESLEAGRRLTDWRRLYSDAKLQITDDFKMAQPAIVVIDGFNYEVKHREPWQNGIIPHYKYYVVRKRDG
;
A
#
# COMPACT_ATOMS: atom_id res chain seq x y z
N MET A 1 -17.40 -11.90 -9.48
CA MET A 1 -17.05 -10.47 -9.28
C MET A 1 -17.47 -10.09 -7.86
N ASN A 2 -16.55 -9.63 -7.01
CA ASN A 2 -16.87 -9.28 -5.63
C ASN A 2 -17.44 -7.84 -5.58
N PRO A 3 -18.71 -7.64 -5.18
CA PRO A 3 -19.36 -6.33 -5.23
C PRO A 3 -18.77 -5.28 -4.28
N PHE A 4 -17.92 -5.69 -3.33
CA PHE A 4 -17.31 -4.81 -2.33
C PHE A 4 -15.92 -4.30 -2.71
N ARG A 5 -15.34 -4.81 -3.82
CA ARG A 5 -14.05 -4.36 -4.32
C ARG A 5 -14.24 -3.39 -5.48
N ARG A 6 -13.49 -2.29 -5.47
CA ARG A 6 -13.49 -1.27 -6.53
C ARG A 6 -12.10 -1.20 -7.16
N PRO A 7 -12.00 -0.81 -8.44
CA PRO A 7 -10.70 -0.67 -9.09
C PRO A 7 -9.93 0.53 -8.51
N HIS A 8 -8.67 0.31 -8.18
CA HIS A 8 -7.72 1.36 -7.80
C HIS A 8 -6.45 1.25 -8.63
N VAL A 9 -5.82 2.41 -8.86
CA VAL A 9 -4.50 2.47 -9.50
C VAL A 9 -3.44 2.01 -8.51
N VAL A 10 -2.55 1.13 -8.97
CA VAL A 10 -1.39 0.64 -8.25
C VAL A 10 -0.15 1.02 -9.05
N LYS A 11 0.77 1.72 -8.40
CA LYS A 11 2.09 2.06 -8.94
C LYS A 11 3.11 1.11 -8.34
N THR A 12 3.76 0.32 -9.19
CA THR A 12 4.77 -0.64 -8.77
C THR A 12 6.13 -0.16 -9.24
N PRO A 13 7.08 0.14 -8.33
CA PRO A 13 8.44 0.50 -8.71
C PRO A 13 9.19 -0.74 -9.23
N SER A 14 9.95 -0.56 -10.32
CA SER A 14 10.94 -1.55 -10.73
C SER A 14 12.08 -1.61 -9.71
N GLN A 15 12.90 -2.66 -9.79
CA GLN A 15 14.07 -2.79 -8.93
C GLN A 15 15.02 -1.60 -9.14
N SER A 16 15.51 -1.01 -8.04
CA SER A 16 16.53 0.03 -8.08
C SER A 16 17.87 -0.55 -8.55
N GLU A 17 18.60 0.20 -9.37
CA GLU A 17 19.88 -0.21 -9.94
C GLU A 17 21.03 0.62 -9.39
N LEU A 18 22.21 0.01 -9.24
CA LEU A 18 23.43 0.71 -8.85
C LEU A 18 24.18 1.11 -10.12
N ILE A 19 24.08 2.38 -10.52
CA ILE A 19 24.74 2.92 -11.71
C ILE A 19 25.85 3.85 -11.24
N ASN A 20 27.11 3.52 -11.57
CA ASN A 20 28.29 4.33 -11.22
C ASN A 20 28.42 4.66 -9.71
N GLY A 21 28.02 3.71 -8.84
CA GLY A 21 28.09 3.88 -7.38
C GLY A 21 26.94 4.69 -6.76
N VAL A 22 25.97 5.15 -7.55
CA VAL A 22 24.75 5.81 -7.09
C VAL A 22 23.56 4.86 -7.25
N MET A 23 22.74 4.73 -6.21
CA MET A 23 21.46 4.01 -6.31
C MET A 23 20.46 4.86 -7.07
N VAL A 24 19.94 4.33 -8.17
CA VAL A 24 18.90 4.96 -8.99
C VAL A 24 17.59 4.21 -8.76
N ASP A 25 16.54 4.94 -8.41
CA ASP A 25 15.21 4.35 -8.23
C ASP A 25 14.65 3.83 -9.54
N GLY A 26 13.98 2.68 -9.46
CA GLY A 26 13.32 2.07 -10.59
C GLY A 26 12.15 2.89 -11.13
N ALA A 27 11.82 2.69 -12.41
CA ALA A 27 10.66 3.29 -13.03
C ALA A 27 9.36 2.80 -12.37
N MET A 28 8.38 3.69 -12.23
CA MET A 28 7.05 3.32 -11.75
C MET A 28 6.20 2.78 -12.90
N THR A 29 5.67 1.57 -12.72
CA THR A 29 4.70 0.98 -13.65
C THR A 29 3.30 1.07 -13.05
N ASP A 30 2.38 1.67 -13.79
CA ASP A 30 0.98 1.78 -13.37
C ASP A 30 0.20 0.52 -13.77
N SER A 31 -0.68 0.08 -12.87
CA SER A 31 -1.58 -1.05 -13.05
C SER A 31 -2.90 -0.78 -12.33
N VAL A 32 -3.92 -1.62 -12.57
CA VAL A 32 -5.21 -1.54 -11.88
C VAL A 32 -5.44 -2.84 -11.12
N ALA A 33 -5.86 -2.73 -9.86
CA ALA A 33 -6.28 -3.87 -9.06
C ALA A 33 -7.52 -3.52 -8.23
N ASP A 34 -8.34 -4.53 -7.95
CA ASP A 34 -9.59 -4.36 -7.21
C ASP A 34 -9.36 -4.51 -5.71
N PHE A 35 -9.75 -3.50 -4.93
CA PHE A 35 -9.60 -3.51 -3.46
C PHE A 35 -10.91 -3.21 -2.75
N SER A 36 -11.09 -3.86 -1.60
CA SER A 36 -11.97 -3.34 -0.55
C SER A 36 -11.12 -2.53 0.43
N VAL A 37 -11.43 -1.24 0.56
CA VAL A 37 -10.70 -0.29 1.40
C VAL A 37 -11.47 -0.08 2.70
N GLN A 38 -10.78 -0.24 3.83
CA GLN A 38 -11.34 0.02 5.16
C GLN A 38 -10.39 0.90 5.96
N SER A 39 -10.90 1.97 6.55
CA SER A 39 -10.14 2.77 7.51
C SER A 39 -9.85 1.95 8.76
N ILE A 40 -8.64 2.07 9.30
CA ILE A 40 -8.32 1.50 10.61
C ILE A 40 -8.75 2.55 11.64
N LYS A 41 -9.77 2.22 12.44
CA LYS A 41 -10.15 3.08 13.56
C LYS A 41 -9.04 3.01 14.60
N ASP A 42 -8.45 4.15 14.91
CA ASP A 42 -7.68 4.32 16.13
C ASP A 42 -8.65 4.21 17.30
N THR A 43 -8.45 3.25 18.21
CA THR A 43 -9.40 2.95 19.27
C THR A 43 -9.47 4.08 20.31
N GLN A 44 -10.65 4.69 20.43
CA GLN A 44 -11.23 5.41 21.58
C GLN A 44 -10.74 6.82 22.02
N GLU A 45 -9.59 7.38 21.64
CA GLU A 45 -9.07 8.63 22.26
C GLU A 45 -8.89 9.82 21.29
N VAL A 46 -9.94 10.22 20.58
CA VAL A 46 -9.89 11.33 19.60
C VAL A 46 -10.07 12.73 20.24
N GLU A 47 -10.38 12.83 21.53
CA GLU A 47 -10.73 14.12 22.18
C GLU A 47 -9.63 14.79 23.05
N SER A 48 -8.46 14.17 23.27
CA SER A 48 -7.49 14.66 24.28
C SER A 48 -6.20 15.33 23.77
N LEU A 49 -6.02 15.61 22.47
CA LEU A 49 -4.71 16.09 21.98
C LEU A 49 -4.74 17.45 21.26
N GLU A 50 -3.99 18.42 21.82
CA GLU A 50 -3.75 19.76 21.26
C GLU A 50 -2.75 19.79 20.08
N ALA A 51 -3.07 20.67 19.13
CA ALA A 51 -2.31 21.39 18.09
C ALA A 51 -1.26 20.71 17.16
N GLY A 52 -0.71 19.52 17.44
CA GLY A 52 0.34 18.87 16.63
C GLY A 52 -0.10 17.84 15.56
N ARG A 53 -1.42 17.68 15.35
CA ARG A 53 -2.13 17.00 14.22
C ARG A 53 -1.53 15.70 13.61
N ARG A 54 -1.71 14.59 14.33
CA ARG A 54 -2.06 13.21 13.88
C ARG A 54 -1.59 12.81 12.46
N LEU A 55 -0.41 12.20 12.36
CA LEU A 55 0.39 12.08 11.12
C LEU A 55 0.23 10.79 10.29
N THR A 56 -0.66 9.85 10.64
CA THR A 56 -0.66 8.54 9.97
C THR A 56 -2.07 8.07 9.62
N ASP A 57 -2.55 8.45 8.43
CA ASP A 57 -3.76 7.87 7.85
C ASP A 57 -3.46 6.44 7.37
N TRP A 58 -3.86 5.47 8.20
CA TRP A 58 -3.74 4.05 7.94
C TRP A 58 -5.03 3.48 7.36
N ARG A 59 -4.88 2.70 6.29
CA ARG A 59 -5.97 1.93 5.70
C ARG A 59 -5.60 0.47 5.57
N ARG A 60 -6.62 -0.37 5.67
CA ARG A 60 -6.55 -1.80 5.42
C ARG A 60 -7.17 -2.09 4.07
N LEU A 61 -6.45 -2.83 3.23
CA LEU A 61 -6.92 -3.23 1.90
C LEU A 61 -7.07 -4.74 1.82
N TYR A 62 -8.05 -5.19 1.05
CA TYR A 62 -8.26 -6.59 0.73
C TYR A 62 -8.33 -6.79 -0.78
N SER A 63 -7.46 -7.63 -1.31
CA SER A 63 -7.41 -7.95 -2.74
C SER A 63 -6.92 -9.39 -2.97
N ASP A 64 -7.11 -9.88 -4.18
CA ASP A 64 -6.53 -11.10 -4.73
C ASP A 64 -5.23 -10.82 -5.49
N ALA A 65 -4.96 -9.55 -5.84
CA ALA A 65 -3.70 -9.13 -6.44
C ALA A 65 -2.56 -9.19 -5.41
N LYS A 66 -1.42 -9.75 -5.81
CA LYS A 66 -0.18 -9.76 -5.00
C LYS A 66 0.60 -8.47 -5.26
N LEU A 67 0.61 -7.56 -4.28
CA LEU A 67 1.34 -6.30 -4.34
C LEU A 67 2.77 -6.45 -3.82
N GLN A 68 3.70 -5.72 -4.42
CA GLN A 68 5.10 -5.66 -4.01
C GLN A 68 5.24 -4.99 -2.64
N ILE A 69 6.06 -5.59 -1.76
CA ILE A 69 6.46 -5.02 -0.47
C ILE A 69 7.99 -4.95 -0.36
N THR A 70 8.50 -4.21 0.63
CA THR A 70 9.94 -4.05 0.89
C THR A 70 10.69 -5.35 1.13
N ASP A 71 9.98 -6.40 1.56
CA ASP A 71 10.58 -7.67 1.96
C ASP A 71 10.58 -8.70 0.81
N ASP A 72 10.08 -8.35 -0.38
CA ASP A 72 9.99 -9.29 -1.51
C ASP A 72 11.36 -9.62 -2.14
N PHE A 73 12.31 -8.67 -2.14
CA PHE A 73 13.68 -8.86 -2.62
C PHE A 73 14.63 -7.75 -2.12
N LYS A 74 15.94 -7.93 -2.32
CA LYS A 74 16.96 -6.95 -1.91
C LYS A 74 16.74 -5.61 -2.63
N MET A 75 16.64 -4.52 -1.87
CA MET A 75 16.30 -3.17 -2.37
C MET A 75 14.89 -3.07 -2.97
N ALA A 76 13.95 -3.96 -2.60
CA ALA A 76 12.57 -3.82 -3.03
C ALA A 76 11.95 -2.54 -2.46
N GLN A 77 11.34 -1.76 -3.34
CA GLN A 77 10.53 -0.61 -2.97
C GLN A 77 9.07 -1.05 -2.88
N PRO A 78 8.29 -0.58 -1.91
CA PRO A 78 6.90 -0.99 -1.76
C PRO A 78 6.04 -0.42 -2.89
N ALA A 79 4.99 -1.15 -3.28
CA ALA A 79 3.98 -0.63 -4.18
C ALA A 79 3.21 0.54 -3.53
N ILE A 80 2.67 1.42 -4.38
CA ILE A 80 1.83 2.56 -3.98
C ILE A 80 0.44 2.35 -4.52
N VAL A 81 -0.58 2.44 -3.67
CA VAL A 81 -1.99 2.38 -4.06
C VAL A 81 -2.57 3.79 -4.03
N VAL A 82 -3.23 4.20 -5.11
CA VAL A 82 -3.91 5.50 -5.18
C VAL A 82 -5.34 5.33 -4.68
N ILE A 83 -5.64 5.98 -3.56
CA ILE A 83 -6.95 5.93 -2.91
C ILE A 83 -7.43 7.35 -2.71
N ASP A 84 -8.59 7.68 -3.28
CA ASP A 84 -9.19 9.03 -3.22
C ASP A 84 -8.23 10.13 -3.68
N GLY A 85 -7.39 9.84 -4.68
CA GLY A 85 -6.38 10.76 -5.21
C GLY A 85 -5.10 10.89 -4.38
N PHE A 86 -4.99 10.17 -3.25
CA PHE A 86 -3.78 10.17 -2.42
C PHE A 86 -2.96 8.89 -2.60
N ASN A 87 -1.63 9.04 -2.56
CA ASN A 87 -0.70 7.92 -2.59
C ASN A 87 -0.65 7.24 -1.21
N TYR A 88 -0.89 5.94 -1.16
CA TYR A 88 -0.70 5.11 0.03
C TYR A 88 0.39 4.07 -0.22
N GLU A 89 1.39 4.04 0.63
CA GLU A 89 2.48 3.07 0.53
C GLU A 89 2.12 1.76 1.24
N VAL A 90 2.38 0.63 0.60
CA VAL A 90 2.15 -0.69 1.20
C VAL A 90 3.24 -0.99 2.22
N LYS A 91 2.87 -1.10 3.50
CA LYS A 91 3.81 -1.38 4.60
C LYS A 91 3.86 -2.85 4.98
N HIS A 92 2.75 -3.56 4.83
CA HIS A 92 2.68 -4.96 5.23
C HIS A 92 1.67 -5.73 4.39
N ARG A 93 1.94 -7.01 4.14
CA ARG A 93 1.10 -7.96 3.39
C ARG A 93 0.96 -9.25 4.18
N GLU A 94 -0.27 -9.56 4.59
CA GLU A 94 -0.64 -10.84 5.17
C GLU A 94 -1.27 -11.72 4.07
N PRO A 95 -0.60 -12.80 3.62
CA PRO A 95 -1.20 -13.76 2.71
C PRO A 95 -2.20 -14.65 3.45
N TRP A 96 -3.45 -14.65 2.99
CA TRP A 96 -4.52 -15.55 3.42
C TRP A 96 -4.84 -16.50 2.27
N GLN A 97 -4.17 -17.65 2.27
CA GLN A 97 -4.29 -18.66 1.23
C GLN A 97 -5.11 -19.82 1.75
N ASN A 98 -6.43 -19.82 1.50
CA ASN A 98 -7.31 -20.93 1.90
C ASN A 98 -7.32 -22.09 0.88
N GLY A 99 -6.53 -22.01 -0.20
CA GLY A 99 -6.45 -23.01 -1.26
C GLY A 99 -7.51 -22.90 -2.37
N ILE A 100 -8.46 -21.97 -2.27
CA ILE A 100 -9.55 -21.79 -3.26
C ILE A 100 -9.39 -20.46 -4.03
N ILE A 101 -9.24 -19.34 -3.31
CA ILE A 101 -9.02 -18.02 -3.92
C ILE A 101 -7.90 -17.34 -3.12
N PRO A 102 -6.80 -16.91 -3.77
CA PRO A 102 -5.79 -16.10 -3.11
C PRO A 102 -6.41 -14.83 -2.52
N HIS A 103 -6.17 -14.61 -1.23
CA HIS A 103 -6.60 -13.41 -0.55
C HIS A 103 -5.40 -12.77 0.13
N TYR A 104 -5.21 -11.49 -0.09
CA TYR A 104 -4.16 -10.70 0.52
C TYR A 104 -4.79 -9.57 1.31
N LYS A 105 -4.31 -9.42 2.54
CA LYS A 105 -4.65 -8.29 3.42
C LYS A 105 -3.43 -7.39 3.50
N TYR A 106 -3.64 -6.10 3.27
CA TYR A 106 -2.59 -5.09 3.27
C TYR A 106 -2.84 -4.04 4.34
N TYR A 107 -1.75 -3.52 4.89
CA TYR A 107 -1.75 -2.28 5.67
C TYR A 107 -1.00 -1.23 4.89
N VAL A 108 -1.67 -0.12 4.62
CA VAL A 108 -1.12 0.98 3.82
C VAL A 108 -1.19 2.28 4.61
N VAL A 109 -0.19 3.14 4.42
CA VAL A 109 -0.11 4.44 5.08
C VAL A 109 0.01 5.54 4.04
N ARG A 110 -0.68 6.67 4.27
CA ARG A 110 -0.64 7.80 3.36
C ARG A 110 0.78 8.34 3.23
N LYS A 111 1.29 8.35 1.99
CA LYS A 111 2.54 9.02 1.60
C LYS A 111 2.23 10.48 1.32
N ARG A 112 2.95 11.40 1.97
CA ARG A 112 3.00 12.80 1.52
C ARG A 112 4.12 12.90 0.51
N ASP A 113 3.81 13.44 -0.66
CA ASP A 113 4.83 13.91 -1.58
C ASP A 113 5.52 15.10 -0.87
N GLY A 114 6.83 15.00 -0.67
CA GLY A 114 7.65 15.99 0.03
C GLY A 114 7.92 17.22 -0.82
#